data_AF-A0A2P7TEX2-F1
#
_entry.id   AF-A0A2P7TEX2-F1
#
_cell.length_a   1.000
_cell.length_b   1.000
_cell.length_c   1.000
_cell.angle_alpha   90.00
_cell.angle_beta   90.00
_cell.angle_gamma   90.00
#
_symmetry.space_group_name_H-M   'P 1'
#
loop_
_entity.id
_entity.type
_entity.pdbx_description
1 polymer ?
#
loop_
_entity_poly.entity_id
_entity_poly.type
_entity_poly.pdbx_seq_one_letter_code
_entity_poly.pdbx_strand_id
1 'polypeptide(L)'
;MVNKLLQLFRSRNAKLPVAITPEFVQNSKAFCIFPWIHLHVTQLGTVTPCCQSPWDAAQSFGNINEQSVQEIWNGKAMCDFRKKMMADVPDTRCSRCYAKEAVGLRSLRQIFNHDYQSSRVGRH
;
A
#
# COMPACT_ATOMS: atom_id res chain seq x y z
N MET A 1 16.57 5.14 41.04
CA MET A 1 16.96 4.61 39.71
C MET A 1 15.74 4.37 38.82
N VAL A 2 14.90 5.38 38.55
CA VAL A 2 13.78 5.23 37.60
C VAL A 2 13.55 6.54 36.86
N ASN A 3 14.59 7.10 36.24
CA ASN A 3 14.38 8.34 35.46
C ASN A 3 15.33 8.53 34.27
N LYS A 4 15.87 7.44 33.72
CA LYS A 4 16.66 7.45 32.47
C LYS A 4 16.07 6.58 31.35
N LEU A 5 15.00 5.82 31.61
CA LEU A 5 14.34 4.95 30.62
C LEU A 5 13.14 5.60 29.91
N LEU A 6 12.67 6.77 30.38
CA LEU A 6 11.56 7.50 29.74
C LEU A 6 12.01 8.52 28.68
N GLN A 7 13.31 8.62 28.39
CA GLN A 7 13.82 9.51 27.33
C GLN A 7 14.04 8.80 25.99
N LEU A 8 13.96 7.47 25.92
CA LEU A 8 14.10 6.73 24.66
C LEU A 8 12.82 6.69 23.80
N PHE A 9 11.69 7.20 24.30
CA PHE A 9 10.44 7.34 23.55
C PHE A 9 10.13 8.81 23.17
N ARG A 10 11.12 9.70 23.21
CA ARG A 10 11.02 11.12 22.82
C ARG A 10 11.70 11.45 21.48
N SER A 11 11.53 10.60 20.47
CA SER A 11 11.65 11.05 19.07
C SER A 11 10.46 10.59 18.23
N ARG A 12 9.25 10.93 18.67
CA ARG A 12 8.03 10.92 17.81
C ARG A 12 8.04 12.07 16.78
N ASN A 13 9.20 12.36 16.20
CA ASN A 13 9.39 13.39 15.16
C ASN A 13 10.25 12.86 14.00
N ALA A 14 10.15 11.56 13.70
CA ALA A 14 10.28 11.17 12.30
C ALA A 14 9.01 11.68 11.61
N LYS A 15 9.07 12.89 11.03
CA LYS A 15 8.05 13.35 10.08
C LYS A 15 7.98 12.27 9.00
N LEU A 16 6.96 11.43 9.04
CA LEU A 16 6.64 10.54 7.94
C LEU A 16 6.54 11.44 6.69
N PRO A 17 7.37 11.21 5.66
CA PRO A 17 7.33 12.03 4.47
C PRO A 17 5.97 11.76 3.83
N VAL A 18 5.14 12.81 3.74
CA VAL A 18 3.76 12.79 3.25
C VAL A 18 2.77 12.15 4.24
N ALA A 19 1.99 12.98 4.93
CA ALA A 19 0.74 12.51 5.51
C ALA A 19 -0.20 12.13 4.36
N ILE A 20 -0.87 10.97 4.42
CA ILE A 20 -1.90 10.57 3.45
C ILE A 20 -3.10 11.50 3.66
N THR A 21 -3.11 12.66 3.02
CA THR A 21 -4.20 13.64 3.12
C THR A 21 -5.28 13.37 2.07
N PRO A 22 -6.53 13.84 2.28
CA PRO A 22 -7.57 13.73 1.29
C PRO A 22 -7.17 14.31 -0.08
N GLU A 23 -6.52 15.46 -0.08
CA GLU A 23 -6.08 16.19 -1.27
C GLU A 23 -4.99 15.42 -2.03
N PHE A 24 -4.03 14.84 -1.31
CA PHE A 24 -2.98 14.00 -1.93
C PHE A 24 -3.60 12.81 -2.67
N VAL A 25 -4.47 12.08 -1.98
CA VAL A 25 -5.10 10.88 -2.54
C VAL A 25 -6.04 11.20 -3.71
N GLN A 26 -6.77 12.32 -3.65
CA GLN A 26 -7.66 12.75 -4.73
C GLN A 26 -6.90 13.13 -6.01
N ASN A 27 -5.74 13.78 -5.87
CA ASN A 27 -4.97 14.28 -7.02
C ASN A 27 -3.92 13.28 -7.54
N SER A 28 -3.62 12.25 -6.76
CA SER A 28 -2.57 11.28 -7.05
C SER A 28 -2.84 10.44 -8.30
N LYS A 29 -1.79 10.26 -9.11
CA LYS A 29 -1.82 9.43 -10.33
C LYS A 29 -1.48 7.95 -10.07
N ALA A 30 -0.79 7.64 -8.98
CA ALA A 30 -0.30 6.30 -8.70
C ALA A 30 -0.71 5.73 -7.33
N PHE A 31 -0.91 6.56 -6.31
CA PHE A 31 -1.19 6.12 -4.93
C PHE A 31 -2.38 5.16 -4.88
N CYS A 32 -2.21 4.07 -4.14
CA CYS A 32 -3.23 3.09 -3.83
C CYS A 32 -3.14 2.75 -2.34
N ILE A 33 -4.25 2.76 -1.62
CA ILE A 33 -4.27 2.44 -0.19
C ILE A 33 -4.05 0.95 0.12
N PHE A 34 -4.26 0.07 -0.86
CA PHE A 34 -4.21 -1.38 -0.70
C PHE A 34 -2.98 -1.95 0.01
N PRO A 35 -1.74 -1.59 -0.33
CA PRO A 35 -0.58 -2.15 0.36
C PRO A 35 -0.54 -1.89 1.87
N TRP A 36 -1.44 -1.07 2.45
CA TRP A 36 -1.59 -0.90 3.89
C TRP A 36 -2.79 -1.63 4.50
N ILE A 37 -3.79 -2.00 3.70
CA ILE A 37 -5.07 -2.54 4.21
C ILE A 37 -5.49 -3.86 3.57
N HIS A 38 -4.75 -4.33 2.57
CA HIS A 38 -5.08 -5.50 1.76
C HIS A 38 -3.83 -6.29 1.40
N LEU A 39 -3.95 -7.61 1.45
CA LEU A 39 -2.95 -8.57 1.00
C LEU A 39 -3.66 -9.63 0.18
N HIS A 40 -3.30 -9.77 -1.10
CA HIS A 40 -3.89 -10.77 -1.98
C HIS A 40 -2.95 -11.95 -2.14
N VAL A 41 -3.44 -13.16 -1.89
CA VAL A 41 -2.71 -14.42 -2.10
C VAL A 41 -3.32 -15.13 -3.30
N THR A 42 -2.50 -15.53 -4.28
CA THR A 42 -2.94 -16.29 -5.45
C THR A 42 -3.03 -17.78 -5.13
N GLN A 43 -3.58 -18.57 -6.07
CA GLN A 43 -3.66 -20.03 -5.99
C GLN A 43 -2.27 -20.70 -5.94
N LEU A 44 -1.21 -20.01 -6.39
CA LEU A 44 0.17 -20.50 -6.34
C LEU A 44 0.90 -20.12 -5.04
N GLY A 45 0.20 -19.44 -4.12
CA GLY A 45 0.77 -18.89 -2.88
C GLY A 45 1.53 -17.58 -3.06
N THR A 46 1.69 -17.07 -4.29
CA THR A 46 2.32 -15.77 -4.52
C THR A 46 1.46 -14.64 -3.96
N VAL A 47 2.12 -13.64 -3.37
CA VAL A 47 1.45 -12.49 -2.77
C VAL A 47 1.54 -11.28 -3.70
N THR A 48 0.41 -10.65 -4.00
CA THR A 48 0.32 -9.51 -4.94
C THR A 48 -0.47 -8.35 -4.32
N PRO A 49 -0.40 -7.12 -4.89
CA PRO A 49 -1.09 -5.98 -4.28
C PRO A 49 -2.61 -6.02 -4.42
N CYS A 50 -3.15 -6.72 -5.41
CA CYS A 50 -4.58 -6.97 -5.56
C CYS A 50 -4.86 -8.09 -6.57
N CYS A 51 -6.12 -8.54 -6.64
CA CYS A 51 -6.58 -9.54 -7.60
C CYS A 51 -6.38 -9.16 -9.08
N GLN A 52 -6.29 -7.86 -9.40
CA GLN A 52 -6.07 -7.37 -10.76
C GLN A 52 -4.58 -7.29 -11.15
N SER A 53 -3.67 -7.50 -10.21
CA SER A 53 -2.23 -7.51 -10.50
C SER A 53 -1.84 -8.75 -11.30
N PRO A 54 -0.75 -8.72 -12.08
CA PRO A 54 -0.14 -9.94 -12.61
C PRO A 54 0.18 -10.93 -11.47
N TRP A 55 0.02 -12.23 -11.76
CA TRP A 55 0.11 -13.29 -10.75
C TRP A 55 1.49 -13.96 -10.70
N ASP A 56 2.37 -13.59 -11.63
CA ASP A 56 3.69 -14.18 -11.79
C ASP A 56 4.60 -13.89 -10.58
N ALA A 57 5.54 -14.80 -10.34
CA ALA A 57 6.47 -14.71 -9.21
C ALA A 57 7.35 -13.45 -9.29
N ALA A 58 7.71 -12.98 -10.49
CA ALA A 58 8.58 -11.83 -10.69
C ALA A 58 7.93 -10.51 -10.22
N GLN A 59 6.61 -10.43 -10.24
CA GLN A 59 5.84 -9.29 -9.71
C GLN A 59 5.24 -9.55 -8.32
N SER A 60 5.58 -10.65 -7.66
CA SER A 60 5.07 -10.95 -6.32
C SER A 60 5.83 -10.17 -5.22
N PHE A 61 5.22 -10.07 -4.04
CA PHE A 61 5.88 -9.61 -2.82
C PHE A 61 6.58 -10.73 -2.05
N GLY A 62 6.33 -11.98 -2.42
CA GLY A 62 6.78 -13.20 -1.74
C GLY A 62 5.82 -14.36 -1.99
N ASN A 63 6.09 -15.51 -1.37
CA ASN A 63 5.24 -16.70 -1.45
C ASN A 63 4.92 -17.22 -0.04
N ILE A 64 3.63 -17.42 0.27
CA ILE A 64 3.20 -17.91 1.59
C ILE A 64 3.63 -19.36 1.89
N ASN A 65 4.02 -20.12 0.87
CA ASN A 65 4.55 -21.47 1.04
C ASN A 65 6.02 -21.47 1.50
N GLU A 66 6.70 -20.32 1.42
CA GLU A 66 8.12 -20.15 1.71
C GLU A 66 8.37 -19.19 2.88
N GLN A 67 7.46 -18.24 3.10
CA GLN A 67 7.61 -17.15 4.07
C GLN A 67 6.29 -16.94 4.82
N SER A 68 6.37 -16.53 6.08
CA SER A 68 5.19 -16.11 6.82
C SER A 68 4.58 -14.82 6.24
N VAL A 69 3.28 -14.62 6.45
CA VAL A 69 2.59 -13.39 6.03
C VAL A 69 3.25 -12.14 6.62
N GLN A 70 3.75 -12.21 7.85
CA GLN A 70 4.42 -11.08 8.50
C GLN A 70 5.76 -10.73 7.85
N GLU A 71 6.54 -11.73 7.43
CA GLU A 71 7.80 -11.53 6.69
C GLU A 71 7.52 -10.90 5.33
N ILE A 72 6.50 -11.36 4.61
CA ILE A 72 6.13 -10.80 3.31
C ILE A 72 5.61 -9.36 3.48
N TRP A 73 4.74 -9.11 4.47
CA TRP A 73 4.14 -7.80 4.71
C TRP A 73 5.15 -6.72 5.08
N ASN A 74 6.20 -7.09 5.81
CA ASN A 74 7.29 -6.19 6.20
C ASN A 74 8.53 -6.33 5.31
N GLY A 75 8.48 -7.21 4.31
CA GLY A 75 9.58 -7.52 3.42
C GLY A 75 9.91 -6.36 2.48
N LYS A 76 11.10 -6.45 1.88
CA LYS A 76 11.65 -5.41 1.00
C LYS A 76 10.71 -5.07 -0.16
N ALA A 77 10.15 -6.08 -0.84
CA ALA A 77 9.29 -5.88 -2.01
C ALA A 77 8.01 -5.08 -1.68
N MET A 78 7.35 -5.39 -0.57
CA MET A 78 6.18 -4.65 -0.09
C MET A 78 6.56 -3.23 0.36
N CYS A 79 7.66 -3.10 1.12
CA CYS A 79 8.14 -1.79 1.58
C CYS A 79 8.50 -0.85 0.40
N ASP A 80 9.18 -1.35 -0.62
CA ASP A 80 9.54 -0.55 -1.78
C ASP A 80 8.32 -0.17 -2.62
N PHE A 81 7.31 -1.05 -2.70
CA PHE A 81 6.03 -0.73 -3.32
C PHE A 81 5.30 0.39 -2.55
N ARG A 82 5.23 0.32 -1.21
CA ARG A 82 4.66 1.40 -0.38
C ARG A 82 5.39 2.72 -0.58
N LYS A 83 6.72 2.72 -0.67
CA LYS A 83 7.51 3.94 -0.96
C LYS A 83 7.12 4.56 -2.31
N LYS A 84 6.95 3.74 -3.35
CA LYS A 84 6.47 4.24 -4.66
C LYS A 84 5.10 4.90 -4.54
N MET A 85 4.16 4.26 -3.82
CA MET A 85 2.83 4.84 -3.60
C MET A 85 2.91 6.19 -2.89
N MET A 86 3.73 6.31 -1.82
CA MET A 86 3.91 7.57 -1.09
C MET A 86 4.61 8.66 -1.93
N ALA A 87 5.41 8.27 -2.92
CA ALA A 87 6.09 9.17 -3.85
C ALA A 87 5.27 9.46 -5.12
N ASP A 88 4.02 8.99 -5.20
CA ASP A 88 3.17 9.04 -6.38
C ASP A 88 3.81 8.47 -7.66
N VAL A 89 4.66 7.45 -7.51
CA VAL A 89 5.36 6.78 -8.62
C VAL A 89 4.57 5.55 -9.09
N PRO A 90 4.23 5.43 -10.39
CA PRO A 90 3.54 4.27 -10.94
C PRO A 90 4.33 2.96 -10.79
N ASP A 91 3.60 1.85 -10.71
CA ASP A 91 4.18 0.51 -10.68
C ASP A 91 3.45 -0.41 -11.67
N THR A 92 4.20 -1.26 -12.38
CA THR A 92 3.68 -2.13 -13.45
C THR A 92 2.62 -3.11 -12.96
N ARG A 93 2.66 -3.48 -11.67
CA ARG A 93 1.63 -4.30 -11.02
C ARG A 93 0.24 -3.67 -11.08
N CYS A 94 0.17 -2.35 -11.21
CA CYS A 94 -1.06 -1.58 -11.26
C CYS A 94 -1.52 -1.23 -12.69
N SER A 95 -0.85 -1.76 -13.72
CA SER A 95 -1.13 -1.49 -15.14
C SER A 95 -2.60 -1.59 -15.53
N ARG A 96 -3.34 -2.59 -15.02
CA ARG A 96 -4.78 -2.73 -15.29
C ARG A 96 -5.63 -1.58 -14.74
N CYS A 97 -5.25 -0.99 -13.61
CA CYS A 97 -5.91 0.22 -13.10
C CYS A 97 -5.62 1.41 -14.02
N TYR A 98 -4.36 1.61 -14.39
CA TYR A 98 -3.96 2.71 -15.27
C TYR A 98 -4.61 2.64 -16.65
N ALA A 99 -4.73 1.43 -17.22
CA ALA A 99 -5.40 1.23 -18.50
C ALA A 99 -6.89 1.62 -18.46
N LYS A 100 -7.60 1.29 -17.36
CA LYS A 100 -8.98 1.72 -17.14
C LYS A 100 -9.09 3.23 -16.99
N GLU A 101 -8.22 3.82 -16.17
CA GLU A 101 -8.20 5.26 -15.92
C GLU A 101 -7.92 6.07 -17.19
N ALA A 102 -7.03 5.57 -18.07
CA ALA A 102 -6.68 6.21 -19.33
C ALA A 102 -7.87 6.31 -20.31
N VAL A 103 -8.85 5.42 -20.20
CA VAL A 103 -10.09 5.45 -21.02
C VAL A 103 -11.28 6.04 -20.25
N GLY A 104 -11.03 6.72 -19.12
CA GLY A 104 -12.05 7.39 -18.32
C GLY A 104 -12.88 6.46 -17.42
N LEU A 105 -12.50 5.18 -17.31
CA LEU A 105 -13.17 4.24 -16.41
C LEU A 105 -12.59 4.31 -14.99
N ARG A 106 -13.47 4.17 -13.99
CA ARG A 106 -13.06 4.12 -12.59
C ARG A 106 -12.33 2.81 -12.28
N SER A 107 -11.14 2.90 -11.72
CA SER A 107 -10.33 1.72 -11.35
C SER A 107 -10.56 1.26 -9.91
N LEU A 108 -10.08 0.04 -9.61
CA LEU A 108 -10.11 -0.49 -8.25
C LEU A 108 -9.34 0.40 -7.26
N ARG A 109 -8.19 0.94 -7.69
CA ARG A 109 -7.39 1.89 -6.93
C ARG A 109 -8.21 3.11 -6.51
N GLN A 110 -8.89 3.75 -7.47
CA GLN A 110 -9.72 4.94 -7.20
C GLN A 110 -10.94 4.62 -6.33
N ILE A 111 -11.56 3.45 -6.50
CA ILE A 111 -12.68 3.00 -5.66
C ILE A 111 -12.21 2.89 -4.20
N PHE A 112 -11.17 2.10 -3.94
CA PHE A 112 -10.75 1.86 -2.56
C PHE A 112 -10.05 3.03 -1.89
N ASN A 113 -9.38 3.89 -2.66
CA ASN A 113 -8.90 5.18 -2.14
C ASN A 113 -10.05 6.04 -1.61
N HIS A 114 -11.13 6.18 -2.40
CA HIS A 114 -12.32 6.91 -2.01
C HIS A 114 -13.01 6.27 -0.79
N ASP A 115 -13.19 4.95 -0.79
CA ASP A 115 -13.90 4.27 0.30
C ASP A 115 -13.11 4.33 1.62
N TYR A 116 -11.78 4.28 1.55
CA TYR A 116 -10.93 4.46 2.71
C TYR A 116 -11.04 5.87 3.30
N GLN A 117 -11.11 6.91 2.47
CA GLN A 117 -11.33 8.29 2.93
C GLN A 117 -12.70 8.44 3.58
N SER A 118 -13.77 7.99 2.92
CA SER A 118 -15.15 8.12 3.39
C SER A 118 -15.38 7.36 4.70
N SER A 119 -14.79 6.18 4.86
CA SER A 119 -14.94 5.36 6.08
C SER A 119 -14.17 5.88 7.30
N ARG A 120 -13.25 6.85 7.12
CA ARG A 120 -12.60 7.59 8.22
C ARG A 120 -13.40 8.82 8.66
N VAL A 121 -14.22 9.40 7.78
CA VAL A 121 -15.03 10.59 8.08
C VAL A 121 -16.32 10.23 8.82
N GLY A 122 -16.81 8.98 8.71
CA GLY A 122 -18.09 8.54 9.28
C GLY A 122 -18.02 7.58 10.48
N ARG A 123 -16.87 7.43 11.15
CA ARG A 123 -16.77 6.66 12.41
C ARG A 123 -16.40 7.61 13.55
N HIS A 124 -17.44 8.16 14.16
CA HIS A 124 -17.43 8.70 15.52
C HIS A 124 -18.04 7.65 16.44
#